data_AF-A0A2E7USC9-F1
#
_entry.id   AF-A0A2E7USC9-F1
#
_cell.length_a   1.000
_cell.length_b   1.000
_cell.length_c   1.000
_cell.angle_alpha   90.00
_cell.angle_beta   90.00
_cell.angle_gamma   90.00
#
_symmetry.space_group_name_H-M   'P 1'
#
loop_
_entity.id
_entity.type
_entity.pdbx_description
1 polymer ?
#
loop_
_entity_poly.entity_id
_entity_poly.type
_entity_poly.pdbx_seq_one_letter_code
_entity_poly.pdbx_strand_id
1 'polypeptide(L)'
;MRCVPPLFTLVCTACASGVVTKDAASTNDTAIATDSPSASDTAAGDTGAGDTGIDGLPAGEPLPIAACTLTVERDNGPDGVTDFTSETAWLDRTDENGNVRVTDYSAWDATSGTSVTRSIRYDDQVCVVSDEQIVTRAEGTNGNRVTHTCNENGDWVDSATEVYAEGRWITVETVSRDHTYGDSGNLVETAFTTDYADPSTPDTSLRVEFTYDRDLLVFAEYFFIESVETQYYSVTYDWDAAGNFLGYTLVLGDYFEPNDGVPWASVEATYDANGNQLTYASRDSESRLDFTERTFDDLDRLLSTARVFDSDGTNDHSEATWADDAPRQLTNSYEDRRNSANDFTAVRTVDGDFPWLETITATATDGG
;
A
#
# COMPACT_ATOMS: atom_id res chain seq x y z
N MET A 1 22.62 -9.02 -5.97
CA MET A 1 21.47 -8.99 -5.04
C MET A 1 20.30 -9.72 -5.68
N ARG A 2 19.27 -10.10 -4.92
CA ARG A 2 18.04 -10.70 -5.48
C ARG A 2 17.00 -9.60 -5.67
N CYS A 3 16.68 -9.24 -6.91
CA CYS A 3 15.45 -8.52 -7.19
C CYS A 3 14.32 -9.55 -7.21
N VAL A 4 13.55 -9.61 -6.13
CA VAL A 4 12.25 -10.29 -6.10
C VAL A 4 11.21 -9.17 -6.17
N PRO A 5 10.43 -9.04 -7.26
CA PRO A 5 9.32 -8.11 -7.24
C PRO A 5 8.36 -8.51 -6.11
N PRO A 6 7.80 -7.57 -5.34
CA PRO A 6 6.83 -7.93 -4.32
C PRO A 6 5.65 -8.64 -4.99
N LEU A 7 5.41 -9.89 -4.58
CA LEU A 7 4.11 -10.52 -4.81
C LEU A 7 3.05 -9.57 -4.27
N PHE A 8 2.06 -9.23 -5.11
CA PHE A 8 0.91 -8.41 -4.72
C PHE A 8 0.14 -9.11 -3.59
N THR A 9 0.55 -8.84 -2.37
CA THR A 9 -0.15 -9.17 -1.15
C THR A 9 -0.84 -7.90 -0.72
N LEU A 10 -2.18 -7.93 -0.64
CA LEU A 10 -2.97 -6.83 -0.08
C LEU A 10 -2.76 -6.83 1.45
N VAL A 11 -1.60 -6.35 1.90
CA VAL A 11 -1.24 -6.32 3.32
C VAL A 11 -2.04 -5.21 3.99
N CYS A 12 -3.02 -5.63 4.79
CA CYS A 12 -3.69 -4.77 5.75
C CYS A 12 -2.65 -4.28 6.77
N THR A 13 -2.59 -2.97 7.03
CA THR A 13 -1.52 -2.34 7.81
C THR A 13 -1.67 -2.62 9.32
N ALA A 14 -1.29 -3.81 9.76
CA ALA A 14 -1.18 -4.16 11.18
C ALA A 14 -0.18 -5.30 11.42
N CYS A 15 1.02 -4.93 11.91
CA CYS A 15 1.89 -5.72 12.80
C CYS A 15 3.07 -4.80 13.20
N ALA A 16 3.27 -4.49 14.48
CA ALA A 16 3.80 -5.39 15.52
C ALA A 16 5.29 -5.73 15.28
N SER A 17 6.14 -5.26 16.19
CA SER A 17 7.60 -5.32 16.09
C SER A 17 8.17 -6.68 16.48
N GLY A 18 9.20 -7.14 15.77
CA GLY A 18 9.86 -8.44 15.97
C GLY A 18 11.39 -8.35 15.91
N VAL A 19 12.07 -8.87 16.93
CA VAL A 19 13.50 -8.62 17.20
C VAL A 19 14.46 -9.53 16.42
N VAL A 20 15.60 -8.96 16.00
CA VAL A 20 16.69 -9.58 15.23
C VAL A 20 17.55 -10.56 16.05
N THR A 21 18.01 -11.67 15.42
CA THR A 21 19.32 -12.29 15.71
C THR A 21 20.05 -12.73 14.43
N LYS A 22 21.38 -12.90 14.51
CA LYS A 22 22.35 -12.92 13.40
C LYS A 22 23.43 -13.98 13.62
N ASP A 23 23.98 -14.56 12.53
CA ASP A 23 25.29 -15.25 12.34
C ASP A 23 25.14 -16.54 11.47
N ALA A 24 26.09 -17.03 10.65
CA ALA A 24 27.38 -16.50 10.15
C ALA A 24 27.85 -17.26 8.85
N ALA A 25 28.97 -16.79 8.26
CA ALA A 25 29.56 -17.10 6.94
C ALA A 25 30.15 -18.51 6.66
N SER A 26 30.40 -18.83 5.36
CA SER A 26 31.67 -19.33 4.73
C SER A 26 31.43 -19.76 3.24
N THR A 27 31.95 -19.15 2.16
CA THR A 27 33.30 -19.16 1.48
C THR A 27 33.64 -20.31 0.49
N ASN A 28 34.28 -19.92 -0.64
CA ASN A 28 35.04 -20.68 -1.68
C ASN A 28 34.23 -21.33 -2.84
N ASP A 29 34.48 -21.18 -4.16
CA ASP A 29 35.67 -21.20 -5.08
C ASP A 29 35.56 -22.45 -6.01
N THR A 30 35.74 -22.52 -7.35
CA THR A 30 36.49 -21.72 -8.36
C THR A 30 35.77 -21.66 -9.75
N ALA A 31 36.36 -20.93 -10.72
CA ALA A 31 35.91 -20.68 -12.11
C ALA A 31 36.08 -21.82 -13.15
N ILE A 32 35.49 -21.64 -14.35
CA ILE A 32 36.06 -21.90 -15.70
C ILE A 32 35.26 -21.08 -16.75
N ALA A 33 35.92 -20.66 -17.85
CA ALA A 33 35.33 -19.85 -18.93
C ALA A 33 35.48 -20.51 -20.31
N THR A 34 34.57 -20.20 -21.26
CA THR A 34 34.78 -20.30 -22.72
C THR A 34 33.88 -19.38 -23.53
N ASP A 35 34.51 -18.52 -24.32
CA ASP A 35 34.16 -17.86 -25.59
C ASP A 35 32.72 -17.55 -26.06
N SER A 36 32.63 -16.27 -26.49
CA SER A 36 31.72 -15.58 -27.42
C SER A 36 31.39 -16.32 -28.74
N PRO A 37 30.34 -15.94 -29.51
CA PRO A 37 30.34 -14.64 -30.21
C PRO A 37 29.00 -13.88 -30.37
N SER A 38 29.10 -12.56 -30.21
CA SER A 38 28.40 -11.47 -30.93
C SER A 38 26.99 -11.72 -31.51
N ALA A 39 26.02 -11.01 -30.94
CA ALA A 39 24.98 -10.34 -31.73
C ALA A 39 24.99 -8.86 -31.33
N SER A 40 25.19 -7.98 -32.31
CA SER A 40 25.00 -6.54 -32.15
C SER A 40 23.56 -6.21 -32.48
N ASP A 41 22.82 -5.63 -31.55
CA ASP A 41 21.63 -4.85 -31.90
C ASP A 41 21.75 -3.42 -31.37
N THR A 42 21.53 -2.49 -32.29
CA THR A 42 21.55 -1.06 -32.04
C THR A 42 20.33 -0.67 -31.23
N ALA A 43 20.53 -0.42 -29.93
CA ALA A 43 19.58 0.39 -29.18
C ALA A 43 19.45 1.76 -29.87
N ALA A 44 18.26 2.05 -30.41
CA ALA A 44 17.92 3.40 -30.80
C ALA A 44 17.89 4.24 -29.52
N GLY A 45 18.86 5.14 -29.36
CA GLY A 45 18.86 6.05 -28.23
C GLY A 45 17.65 6.95 -28.31
N ASP A 46 16.78 6.89 -27.30
CA ASP A 46 15.76 7.90 -27.13
C ASP A 46 16.46 9.23 -26.83
N THR A 47 16.30 10.18 -27.74
CA THR A 47 16.76 11.56 -27.59
C THR A 47 15.57 12.51 -27.40
N GLY A 48 14.50 12.02 -26.79
CA GLY A 48 13.38 12.79 -26.30
C GLY A 48 13.85 13.89 -25.36
N ALA A 49 13.92 15.12 -25.90
CA ALA A 49 14.25 16.31 -25.13
C ALA A 49 13.05 16.70 -24.24
N GLY A 50 12.82 15.92 -23.19
CA GLY A 50 11.74 16.07 -22.20
C GLY A 50 12.21 15.76 -20.77
N ASP A 51 13.18 14.85 -20.59
CA ASP A 51 13.76 14.51 -19.28
C ASP A 51 14.73 15.59 -18.77
N THR A 52 14.20 16.79 -18.49
CA THR A 52 14.86 17.72 -17.58
C THR A 52 14.74 17.17 -16.17
N GLY A 53 15.88 16.82 -15.58
CA GLY A 53 15.94 16.07 -14.33
C GLY A 53 15.44 16.80 -13.08
N ILE A 54 15.61 16.12 -11.94
CA ILE A 54 15.32 16.63 -10.61
C ILE A 54 16.34 17.72 -10.24
N ASP A 55 16.12 18.94 -10.75
CA ASP A 55 16.87 20.14 -10.36
C ASP A 55 16.47 20.54 -8.94
N GLY A 56 17.28 20.11 -7.96
CA GLY A 56 17.06 20.43 -6.55
C GLY A 56 17.99 19.73 -5.55
N LEU A 57 18.64 18.62 -5.93
CA LEU A 57 19.56 17.90 -5.06
C LEU A 57 21.01 18.44 -5.18
N PRO A 58 21.77 18.52 -4.06
CA PRO A 58 23.14 19.01 -4.08
C PRO A 58 24.06 18.10 -4.91
N ALA A 59 24.98 18.71 -5.64
CA ALA A 59 25.87 18.03 -6.58
C ALA A 59 26.92 17.14 -5.88
N GLY A 60 26.53 15.90 -5.55
CA GLY A 60 27.43 14.76 -5.31
C GLY A 60 27.62 13.93 -6.58
N GLU A 61 28.61 13.01 -6.57
CA GLU A 61 28.77 12.07 -7.68
C GLU A 61 27.55 11.15 -7.82
N PRO A 62 27.17 10.75 -9.06
CA PRO A 62 26.00 9.91 -9.27
C PRO A 62 26.24 8.51 -8.69
N LEU A 63 25.52 8.21 -7.60
CA LEU A 63 25.46 6.87 -7.02
C LEU A 63 24.93 5.86 -8.06
N PRO A 64 25.43 4.61 -8.08
CA PRO A 64 24.92 3.58 -8.98
C PRO A 64 23.47 3.23 -8.61
N ILE A 65 22.54 3.59 -9.48
CA ILE A 65 21.11 3.33 -9.29
C ILE A 65 20.82 1.88 -9.69
N ALA A 66 20.38 1.06 -8.74
CA ALA A 66 19.69 -0.19 -9.07
C ALA A 66 18.22 0.15 -9.34
N ALA A 67 17.87 0.26 -10.62
CA ALA A 67 16.50 0.50 -11.06
C ALA A 67 15.85 -0.80 -11.53
N CYS A 68 14.61 -1.04 -11.12
CA CYS A 68 13.70 -1.94 -11.82
C CYS A 68 12.54 -1.11 -12.35
N THR A 69 12.17 -1.32 -13.61
CA THR A 69 11.03 -0.62 -14.24
C THR A 69 10.02 -1.65 -14.73
N LEU A 70 8.76 -1.45 -14.39
CA LEU A 70 7.61 -2.12 -14.99
C LEU A 70 6.87 -1.10 -15.86
N THR A 71 6.87 -1.32 -17.17
CA THR A 71 5.99 -0.62 -18.10
C THR A 71 4.79 -1.51 -18.39
N VAL A 72 3.58 -0.99 -18.19
CA VAL A 72 2.33 -1.65 -18.61
C VAL A 72 1.69 -0.78 -19.67
N GLU A 73 1.49 -1.36 -20.84
CA GLU A 73 0.73 -0.77 -21.94
C GLU A 73 -0.64 -1.44 -22.01
N ARG A 74 -1.70 -0.66 -22.15
CA ARG A 74 -3.07 -1.14 -22.33
C ARG A 74 -3.73 -0.43 -23.51
N ASP A 75 -4.19 -1.22 -24.45
CA ASP A 75 -5.15 -0.85 -25.48
C ASP A 75 -6.57 -1.13 -24.92
N ASN A 76 -7.51 -0.19 -25.00
CA ASN A 76 -8.92 -0.42 -24.64
C ASN A 76 -9.81 -0.57 -25.89
N GLY A 77 -9.22 -0.54 -27.08
CA GLY A 77 -9.86 -0.76 -28.36
C GLY A 77 -9.31 -1.99 -29.11
N PRO A 78 -9.95 -2.35 -30.22
CA PRO A 78 -9.42 -3.34 -31.16
C PRO A 78 -8.61 -2.67 -32.30
N ASP A 79 -8.06 -1.47 -32.08
CA ASP A 79 -7.38 -0.69 -33.12
C ASP A 79 -5.84 -0.82 -33.10
N GLY A 80 -5.27 -1.40 -32.04
CA GLY A 80 -3.84 -1.64 -31.90
C GLY A 80 -3.06 -0.41 -31.45
N VAL A 81 -3.72 0.52 -30.74
CA VAL A 81 -3.15 1.76 -30.24
C VAL A 81 -3.12 1.74 -28.72
N THR A 82 -1.94 1.97 -28.13
CA THR A 82 -1.79 2.06 -26.67
C THR A 82 -2.50 3.30 -26.12
N ASP A 83 -3.74 3.11 -25.66
CA ASP A 83 -4.57 4.12 -24.97
C ASP A 83 -3.98 4.58 -23.62
N PHE A 84 -3.17 3.72 -23.00
CA PHE A 84 -2.69 3.89 -21.64
C PHE A 84 -1.28 3.30 -21.46
N THR A 85 -0.39 4.07 -20.85
CA THR A 85 0.93 3.61 -20.44
C THR A 85 1.17 4.00 -18.98
N SER A 86 1.44 3.02 -18.12
CA SER A 86 1.96 3.25 -16.77
C SER A 86 3.40 2.77 -16.67
N GLU A 87 4.27 3.61 -16.12
CA GLU A 87 5.64 3.25 -15.76
C GLU A 87 5.77 3.30 -14.23
N THR A 88 6.09 2.16 -13.63
CA THR A 88 6.51 2.09 -12.23
C THR A 88 8.00 1.79 -12.17
N ALA A 89 8.76 2.69 -11.56
CA ALA A 89 10.19 2.56 -11.35
C ALA A 89 10.50 2.44 -9.85
N TRP A 90 11.10 1.31 -9.47
CA TRP A 90 11.69 1.09 -8.16
C TRP A 90 13.15 1.52 -8.22
N LEU A 91 13.51 2.53 -7.43
CA LEU A 91 14.81 3.18 -7.48
C LEU A 91 15.57 2.96 -6.15
N ASP A 92 16.23 1.81 -6.00
CA ASP A 92 17.11 1.60 -4.84
C ASP A 92 18.32 2.54 -4.96
N ARG A 93 18.17 3.70 -4.33
CA ARG A 93 19.20 4.71 -4.11
C ARG A 93 19.67 4.60 -2.67
N THR A 94 20.52 3.62 -2.43
CA THR A 94 21.27 3.52 -1.18
C THR A 94 22.35 4.60 -1.14
N ASP A 95 22.37 5.44 -0.10
CA ASP A 95 23.49 6.36 0.13
C ASP A 95 24.75 5.66 0.68
N GLU A 96 25.84 6.40 0.83
CA GLU A 96 27.13 5.87 1.30
C GLU A 96 27.09 5.27 2.73
N ASN A 97 26.02 5.51 3.50
CA ASN A 97 25.81 4.96 4.83
C ASN A 97 24.84 3.77 4.86
N GLY A 98 24.20 3.43 3.73
CA GLY A 98 23.24 2.34 3.64
C GLY A 98 21.76 2.74 3.63
N ASN A 99 21.43 4.04 3.65
CA ASN A 99 20.03 4.49 3.70
C ASN A 99 19.42 4.53 2.29
N VAL A 100 18.30 3.83 2.08
CA VAL A 100 17.50 3.92 0.84
C VAL A 100 16.77 5.26 0.79
N ARG A 101 16.60 5.87 -0.40
CA ARG A 101 16.06 7.24 -0.54
C ARG A 101 14.88 7.44 -1.49
N VAL A 102 14.38 6.40 -2.16
CA VAL A 102 13.09 6.41 -2.90
C VAL A 102 12.63 4.96 -2.94
N THR A 103 11.40 4.65 -2.50
CA THR A 103 10.90 3.27 -2.56
C THR A 103 10.09 3.05 -3.84
N ASP A 104 9.18 3.98 -4.18
CA ASP A 104 8.30 3.84 -5.34
C ASP A 104 8.16 5.17 -6.12
N TYR A 105 8.34 5.09 -7.44
CA TYR A 105 7.89 6.11 -8.40
C TYR A 105 6.90 5.45 -9.36
N SER A 106 5.69 6.01 -9.48
CA SER A 106 4.73 5.58 -10.50
C SER A 106 4.25 6.78 -11.31
N ALA A 107 4.59 6.79 -12.60
CA ALA A 107 4.06 7.72 -13.58
C ALA A 107 2.95 7.04 -14.40
N TRP A 108 1.87 7.77 -14.61
CA TRP A 108 0.69 7.32 -15.34
C TRP A 108 0.41 8.35 -16.43
N ASP A 109 0.54 7.93 -17.69
CA ASP A 109 0.12 8.73 -18.85
C ASP A 109 -1.10 8.08 -19.50
N ALA A 110 -2.14 8.89 -19.69
CA ALA A 110 -3.35 8.49 -20.38
C ALA A 110 -3.35 9.16 -21.75
N THR A 111 -3.07 8.38 -22.80
CA THR A 111 -2.83 8.85 -24.17
C THR A 111 -4.02 9.59 -24.80
N SER A 112 -5.20 9.56 -24.15
CA SER A 112 -6.33 10.49 -24.42
C SER A 112 -6.01 11.99 -24.16
N GLY A 113 -4.80 12.32 -23.69
CA GLY A 113 -4.16 13.60 -24.00
C GLY A 113 -4.57 14.79 -23.14
N THR A 114 -5.05 14.55 -21.91
CA THR A 114 -5.48 15.64 -21.00
C THR A 114 -5.00 15.53 -19.55
N SER A 115 -4.32 14.45 -19.13
CA SER A 115 -3.74 14.38 -17.78
C SER A 115 -2.54 13.45 -17.66
N VAL A 116 -1.38 14.00 -17.26
CA VAL A 116 -0.26 13.22 -16.72
C VAL A 116 -0.42 13.18 -15.20
N THR A 117 -0.41 11.98 -14.60
CA THR A 117 -0.43 11.80 -13.14
C THR A 117 0.87 11.18 -12.66
N ARG A 118 1.53 11.85 -11.71
CA ARG A 118 2.75 11.37 -11.07
C ARG A 118 2.45 11.06 -9.60
N SER A 119 2.84 9.88 -9.14
CA SER A 119 2.94 9.51 -7.73
C SER A 119 4.40 9.30 -7.34
N ILE A 120 4.84 9.92 -6.25
CA ILE A 120 6.17 9.72 -5.66
C ILE A 120 5.97 9.32 -4.21
N ARG A 121 6.59 8.21 -3.78
CA ARG A 121 6.80 7.89 -2.37
C ARG A 121 8.27 7.98 -2.01
N TYR A 122 8.62 9.04 -1.29
CA TYR A 122 9.90 9.15 -0.61
C TYR A 122 9.81 8.47 0.75
N ASP A 123 10.81 7.66 1.08
CA ASP A 123 11.06 7.10 2.40
C ASP A 123 12.59 7.06 2.55
N ASP A 124 13.12 7.68 3.60
CA ASP A 124 14.56 7.72 3.88
C ASP A 124 15.03 6.64 4.86
N GLN A 125 14.13 5.73 5.27
CA GLN A 125 14.33 4.72 6.33
C GLN A 125 14.64 5.31 7.72
N VAL A 126 14.70 6.63 7.84
CA VAL A 126 14.86 7.40 9.08
C VAL A 126 13.52 8.06 9.48
N CYS A 127 12.47 7.84 8.66
CA CYS A 127 11.06 8.14 8.90
C CYS A 127 10.62 9.55 8.46
N VAL A 128 11.12 10.03 7.32
CA VAL A 128 10.39 11.01 6.49
C VAL A 128 9.69 10.29 5.35
N VAL A 129 8.36 10.17 5.45
CA VAL A 129 7.53 9.67 4.34
C VAL A 129 6.90 10.87 3.63
N SER A 130 7.11 10.99 2.32
CA SER A 130 6.38 11.98 1.51
C SER A 130 5.67 11.26 0.37
N ASP A 131 4.34 11.35 0.38
CA ASP A 131 3.46 10.93 -0.72
C ASP A 131 3.03 12.16 -1.51
N GLU A 132 3.52 12.28 -2.76
CA GLU A 132 3.24 13.40 -3.67
C GLU A 132 2.44 12.91 -4.88
N GLN A 133 1.25 13.47 -5.10
CA GLN A 133 0.46 13.29 -6.32
C GLN A 133 0.35 14.60 -7.09
N ILE A 134 0.87 14.65 -8.32
CA ILE A 134 0.68 15.78 -9.25
C ILE A 134 -0.15 15.34 -10.45
N VAL A 135 -1.12 16.16 -10.85
CA VAL A 135 -1.94 16.02 -12.06
C VAL A 135 -1.79 17.27 -12.94
N THR A 136 -1.14 17.13 -14.10
CA THR A 136 -0.98 18.20 -15.09
C THR A 136 -1.99 18.06 -16.21
N ARG A 137 -2.83 19.07 -16.43
CA ARG A 137 -3.84 19.13 -17.49
C ARG A 137 -3.67 20.37 -18.37
N ALA A 138 -4.38 20.43 -19.49
CA ALA A 138 -4.39 21.61 -20.38
C ALA A 138 -4.87 22.91 -19.69
N GLU A 139 -5.66 22.79 -18.62
CA GLU A 139 -6.18 23.91 -17.82
C GLU A 139 -5.23 24.36 -16.70
N GLY A 140 -4.20 23.56 -16.37
CA GLY A 140 -3.23 23.83 -15.31
C GLY A 140 -2.72 22.56 -14.62
N THR A 141 -1.76 22.75 -13.71
CA THR A 141 -1.22 21.70 -12.83
C THR A 141 -1.77 21.88 -11.43
N ASN A 142 -2.35 20.82 -10.88
CA ASN A 142 -2.76 20.73 -9.47
C ASN A 142 -2.07 19.51 -8.84
N GLY A 143 -2.00 19.45 -7.52
CA GLY A 143 -1.43 18.31 -6.83
C GLY A 143 -1.63 18.40 -5.33
N ASN A 144 -1.47 17.26 -4.66
CA ASN A 144 -1.49 17.13 -3.21
C ASN A 144 -0.17 16.47 -2.78
N ARG A 145 0.39 16.93 -1.67
CA ARG A 145 1.53 16.30 -1.02
C ARG A 145 1.25 16.18 0.46
N VAL A 146 1.52 15.01 1.03
CA VAL A 146 1.54 14.80 2.47
C VAL A 146 2.97 14.44 2.84
N THR A 147 3.57 15.21 3.76
CA THR A 147 4.88 14.89 4.34
C THR A 147 4.69 14.53 5.80
N HIS A 148 5.20 13.38 6.21
CA HIS A 148 5.24 12.90 7.59
C HIS A 148 6.66 13.02 8.15
N THR A 149 6.79 13.27 9.45
CA THR A 149 8.03 13.16 10.22
C THR A 149 7.78 12.30 11.47
N CYS A 150 8.83 11.72 12.03
CA CYS A 150 8.71 10.82 13.18
C CYS A 150 9.62 11.19 14.35
N ASN A 151 9.30 10.65 15.52
CA ASN A 151 10.17 10.66 16.69
C ASN A 151 11.30 9.59 16.58
N GLU A 152 12.13 9.50 17.63
CA GLU A 152 13.22 8.52 17.72
C GLU A 152 12.78 7.04 17.78
N ASN A 153 11.50 6.77 18.01
CA ASN A 153 10.92 5.41 17.99
C ASN A 153 10.40 5.01 16.59
N GLY A 154 10.34 5.96 15.64
CA GLY A 154 9.74 5.76 14.32
C GLY A 154 8.23 6.02 14.26
N ASP A 155 7.63 6.57 15.31
CA ASP A 155 6.21 6.94 15.32
C ASP A 155 5.99 8.35 14.76
N TRP A 156 4.97 8.53 13.93
CA TRP A 156 4.66 9.78 13.22
C TRP A 156 4.29 10.91 14.19
N VAL A 157 5.12 11.95 14.29
CA VAL A 157 4.83 13.14 15.10
C VAL A 157 4.11 14.20 14.28
N ASP A 158 4.77 14.83 13.31
CA ASP A 158 4.16 15.88 12.52
C ASP A 158 3.75 15.39 11.13
N SER A 159 2.74 16.03 10.56
CA SER A 159 2.36 15.85 9.16
C SER A 159 1.94 17.19 8.57
N ALA A 160 2.35 17.46 7.34
CA ALA A 160 1.94 18.65 6.60
C ALA A 160 1.22 18.22 5.32
N THR A 161 -0.02 18.68 5.16
CA THR A 161 -0.79 18.56 3.92
C THR A 161 -0.58 19.84 3.11
N GLU A 162 -0.12 19.68 1.87
CA GLU A 162 0.15 20.78 0.94
C GLU A 162 -0.60 20.57 -0.38
N VAL A 163 -1.09 21.67 -0.94
CA VAL A 163 -1.66 21.69 -2.29
C VAL A 163 -0.73 22.42 -3.25
N TYR A 164 -0.61 21.93 -4.49
CA TYR A 164 0.13 22.61 -5.54
C TYR A 164 -0.79 23.62 -6.24
N ALA A 165 -0.52 24.91 -6.05
CA ALA A 165 -1.25 26.00 -6.65
C ALA A 165 -0.31 27.16 -7.00
N GLU A 166 -0.65 27.91 -8.06
CA GLU A 166 0.14 29.06 -8.52
C GLU A 166 1.64 28.77 -8.81
N GLY A 167 1.97 27.51 -9.13
CA GLY A 167 3.34 27.08 -9.42
C GLY A 167 4.19 26.73 -8.18
N ARG A 168 3.58 26.58 -7.00
CA ARG A 168 4.26 26.22 -5.75
C ARG A 168 3.39 25.33 -4.86
N TRP A 169 4.04 24.64 -3.93
CA TRP A 169 3.36 23.99 -2.81
C TRP A 169 2.92 25.04 -1.76
N ILE A 170 1.72 24.84 -1.22
CA ILE A 170 1.11 25.69 -0.19
C ILE A 170 0.54 24.76 0.88
N THR A 171 1.06 24.85 2.11
CA THR A 171 0.51 24.15 3.27
C THR A 171 -0.91 24.61 3.56
N VAL A 172 -1.84 23.66 3.69
CA VAL A 172 -3.26 23.92 4.00
C VAL A 172 -3.64 23.44 5.41
N GLU A 173 -2.89 22.47 5.94
CA GLU A 173 -3.16 21.82 7.21
C GLU A 173 -1.84 21.24 7.75
N THR A 174 -1.62 21.35 9.06
CA THR A 174 -0.58 20.60 9.78
C THR A 174 -1.17 19.85 10.96
N VAL A 175 -0.76 18.59 11.13
CA VAL A 175 -1.20 17.70 12.21
C VAL A 175 0.01 17.33 13.05
N SER A 176 0.06 17.81 14.30
CA SER A 176 1.06 17.39 15.29
C SER A 176 0.49 16.30 16.19
N ARG A 177 1.34 15.34 16.60
CA ARG A 177 0.98 14.20 17.44
C ARG A 177 1.94 14.07 18.60
N ASP A 178 1.39 14.07 19.81
CA ASP A 178 2.10 13.78 21.05
C ASP A 178 1.77 12.34 21.46
N HIS A 179 2.80 11.50 21.62
CA HIS A 179 2.68 10.10 22.00
C HIS A 179 3.10 9.87 23.45
N THR A 180 2.24 9.24 24.25
CA THR A 180 2.55 8.81 25.62
C THR A 180 2.65 7.29 25.67
N TYR A 181 3.76 6.77 26.22
CA TYR A 181 4.01 5.34 26.37
C TYR A 181 3.96 4.94 27.85
N GLY A 182 3.41 3.76 28.13
CA GLY A 182 3.36 3.20 29.48
C GLY A 182 4.68 2.55 29.91
N ASP A 183 4.76 2.12 31.18
CA ASP A 183 5.96 1.48 31.76
C ASP A 183 6.42 0.19 31.01
N SER A 184 5.53 -0.44 30.24
CA SER A 184 5.85 -1.60 29.39
C SER A 184 6.45 -1.25 28.02
N GLY A 185 6.46 0.04 27.64
CA GLY A 185 6.84 0.51 26.31
C GLY A 185 5.70 0.56 25.29
N ASN A 186 4.48 0.12 25.65
CA ASN A 186 3.31 0.22 24.78
C ASN A 186 2.81 1.67 24.70
N LEU A 187 2.38 2.11 23.52
CA LEU A 187 1.71 3.40 23.30
C LEU A 187 0.35 3.40 24.02
N VAL A 188 0.18 4.21 25.07
CA VAL A 188 -1.05 4.26 25.86
C VAL A 188 -1.96 5.43 25.51
N GLU A 189 -1.43 6.46 24.85
CA GLU A 189 -2.20 7.62 24.41
C GLU A 189 -1.54 8.29 23.21
N THR A 190 -2.35 8.81 22.29
CA THR A 190 -1.93 9.83 21.31
C THR A 190 -2.86 11.03 21.36
N ALA A 191 -2.30 12.21 21.56
CA ALA A 191 -3.01 13.48 21.35
C ALA A 191 -2.66 14.04 19.97
N PHE A 192 -3.66 14.51 19.23
CA PHE A 192 -3.54 15.10 17.90
C PHE A 192 -3.98 16.55 17.99
N THR A 193 -3.24 17.46 17.37
CA THR A 193 -3.67 18.85 17.13
C THR A 193 -3.56 19.13 15.64
N THR A 194 -4.66 19.57 15.04
CA THR A 194 -4.73 19.98 13.63
C THR A 194 -4.87 21.49 13.55
N ASP A 195 -3.86 22.14 12.97
CA ASP A 195 -3.81 23.58 12.66
C ASP A 195 -4.17 23.78 11.19
N TYR A 196 -5.16 24.63 10.91
CA TYR A 196 -5.63 24.92 9.56
C TYR A 196 -5.12 26.28 9.06
N ALA A 197 -4.49 26.29 7.88
CA ALA A 197 -3.94 27.51 7.28
C ALA A 197 -5.02 28.55 6.90
N ASP A 198 -6.29 28.14 6.79
CA ASP A 198 -7.44 29.05 6.69
C ASP A 198 -7.93 29.45 8.09
N PRO A 199 -7.74 30.72 8.53
CA PRO A 199 -8.11 31.17 9.87
C PRO A 199 -9.64 31.28 10.09
N SER A 200 -10.47 30.92 9.10
CA SER A 200 -11.92 30.74 9.27
C SER A 200 -12.32 29.31 9.63
N THR A 201 -11.42 28.34 9.47
CA THR A 201 -11.55 26.97 9.98
C THR A 201 -10.94 26.92 11.37
N PRO A 202 -11.66 26.44 12.40
CA PRO A 202 -11.09 26.30 13.74
C PRO A 202 -10.12 25.12 13.78
N ASP A 203 -9.02 25.29 14.51
CA ASP A 203 -8.13 24.19 14.89
C ASP A 203 -8.91 23.13 15.66
N THR A 204 -8.53 21.86 15.49
CA THR A 204 -9.17 20.74 16.17
C THR A 204 -8.17 19.98 17.03
N SER A 205 -8.66 19.31 18.07
CA SER A 205 -7.85 18.40 18.86
C SER A 205 -8.62 17.11 19.16
N LEU A 206 -7.89 16.00 19.06
CA LEU A 206 -8.38 14.65 19.32
C LEU A 206 -7.44 14.01 20.35
N ARG A 207 -7.95 13.22 21.29
CA ARG A 207 -7.14 12.31 22.10
C ARG A 207 -7.62 10.89 21.87
N VAL A 208 -6.69 9.96 21.77
CA VAL A 208 -6.97 8.53 21.70
C VAL A 208 -6.23 7.83 22.81
N GLU A 209 -6.95 7.08 23.64
CA GLU A 209 -6.39 6.27 24.73
C GLU A 209 -6.45 4.79 24.35
N PHE A 210 -5.41 4.03 24.73
CA PHE A 210 -5.22 2.64 24.34
C PHE A 210 -5.02 1.74 25.57
N THR A 211 -5.77 0.64 25.64
CA THR A 211 -5.67 -0.38 26.70
C THR A 211 -5.30 -1.74 26.12
N TYR A 212 -4.36 -2.42 26.77
CA TYR A 212 -3.77 -3.68 26.32
C TYR A 212 -3.98 -4.83 27.33
N ASP A 213 -4.19 -6.06 26.84
CA ASP A 213 -3.87 -7.28 27.61
C ASP A 213 -2.51 -7.80 27.15
N ARG A 214 -1.49 -7.61 28.00
CA ARG A 214 -0.07 -7.79 27.67
C ARG A 214 0.34 -6.88 26.51
N ASP A 215 0.51 -7.45 25.32
CA ASP A 215 1.01 -6.79 24.12
C ASP A 215 -0.08 -6.66 23.04
N LEU A 216 -1.31 -7.13 23.31
CA LEU A 216 -2.45 -7.05 22.42
C LEU A 216 -3.34 -5.86 22.80
N LEU A 217 -3.61 -4.96 21.85
CA LEU A 217 -4.56 -3.87 22.01
C LEU A 217 -5.97 -4.46 22.13
N VAL A 218 -6.65 -4.26 23.26
CA VAL A 218 -8.00 -4.80 23.49
C VAL A 218 -9.08 -3.72 23.46
N PHE A 219 -8.73 -2.46 23.68
CA PHE A 219 -9.68 -1.37 23.71
C PHE A 219 -9.01 -0.03 23.36
N ALA A 220 -9.71 0.81 22.59
CA ALA A 220 -9.30 2.17 22.27
C ALA A 220 -10.47 3.15 22.41
N GLU A 221 -10.25 4.30 23.02
CA GLU A 221 -11.25 5.37 23.21
C GLU A 221 -10.83 6.64 22.48
N TYR A 222 -11.74 7.25 21.74
CA TYR A 222 -11.50 8.44 20.93
C TYR A 222 -12.29 9.61 21.51
N PHE A 223 -11.62 10.70 21.84
CA PHE A 223 -12.19 11.89 22.47
C PHE A 223 -11.97 13.12 21.58
N PHE A 224 -13.03 13.90 21.36
CA PHE A 224 -12.93 15.19 20.68
C PHE A 224 -12.77 16.30 21.71
N ILE A 225 -11.83 17.23 21.46
CA ILE A 225 -11.39 18.26 22.41
C ILE A 225 -11.52 19.64 21.75
N GLU A 226 -12.73 20.19 21.74
CA GLU A 226 -12.97 21.60 21.39
C GLU A 226 -13.01 22.51 22.63
N SER A 227 -13.81 22.14 23.63
CA SER A 227 -14.10 22.98 24.79
C SER A 227 -14.47 22.20 26.06
N VAL A 228 -15.09 21.03 25.88
CA VAL A 228 -15.18 19.95 26.86
C VAL A 228 -14.78 18.66 26.16
N GLU A 229 -14.05 17.82 26.87
CA GLU A 229 -13.69 16.49 26.40
C GLU A 229 -14.97 15.64 26.27
N THR A 230 -15.24 15.14 25.06
CA THR A 230 -16.45 14.38 24.76
C THR A 230 -16.05 13.08 24.06
N GLN A 231 -16.53 11.94 24.55
CA GLN A 231 -16.26 10.66 23.90
C GLN A 231 -16.94 10.63 22.53
N TYR A 232 -16.14 10.38 21.49
CA TYR A 232 -16.57 10.34 20.10
C TYR A 232 -17.00 8.91 19.73
N TYR A 233 -16.11 7.95 19.90
CA TYR A 233 -16.43 6.52 19.86
C TYR A 233 -15.41 5.72 20.66
N SER A 234 -15.73 4.46 20.93
CA SER A 234 -14.79 3.47 21.45
C SER A 234 -14.75 2.23 20.55
N VAL A 235 -13.64 1.51 20.57
CA VAL A 235 -13.43 0.28 19.79
C VAL A 235 -12.90 -0.81 20.71
N THR A 236 -13.60 -1.94 20.79
CA THR A 236 -13.14 -3.16 21.46
C THR A 236 -12.59 -4.12 20.42
N TYR A 237 -11.44 -4.74 20.70
CA TYR A 237 -10.73 -5.66 19.81
C TYR A 237 -10.65 -7.06 20.42
N ASP A 238 -11.04 -8.07 19.65
CA ASP A 238 -10.99 -9.48 20.01
C ASP A 238 -9.82 -10.20 19.35
N TRP A 239 -9.18 -11.10 20.10
CA TRP A 239 -8.01 -11.86 19.67
C TRP A 239 -8.13 -13.32 20.11
N ASP A 240 -7.55 -14.25 19.33
CA ASP A 240 -7.45 -15.65 19.74
C ASP A 240 -6.23 -15.91 20.64
N ALA A 241 -6.10 -17.15 21.11
CA ALA A 241 -4.99 -17.56 21.98
C ALA A 241 -3.62 -17.65 21.27
N ALA A 242 -3.58 -17.54 19.94
CA ALA A 242 -2.35 -17.46 19.15
C ALA A 242 -1.96 -16.00 18.80
N GLY A 243 -2.83 -15.03 19.09
CA GLY A 243 -2.63 -13.61 18.76
C GLY A 243 -3.18 -13.21 17.39
N ASN A 244 -4.03 -14.03 16.76
CA ASN A 244 -4.73 -13.63 15.54
C ASN A 244 -5.87 -12.67 15.89
N PHE A 245 -6.02 -11.61 15.10
CA PHE A 245 -7.10 -10.64 15.22
C PHE A 245 -8.44 -11.27 14.82
N LEU A 246 -9.35 -11.48 15.77
CA LEU A 246 -10.67 -12.08 15.51
C LEU A 246 -11.73 -11.08 15.11
N GLY A 247 -11.58 -9.79 15.45
CA GLY A 247 -12.61 -8.81 15.15
C GLY A 247 -12.53 -7.55 16.01
N TYR A 248 -13.37 -6.58 15.66
CA TYR A 248 -13.61 -5.41 16.51
C TYR A 248 -15.09 -5.05 16.54
N THR A 249 -15.51 -4.33 17.57
CA THR A 249 -16.80 -3.61 17.61
C THR A 249 -16.56 -2.14 17.93
N LEU A 250 -17.04 -1.25 17.07
CA LEU A 250 -17.04 0.20 17.27
C LEU A 250 -18.40 0.64 17.83
N VAL A 251 -18.38 1.39 18.92
CA VAL A 251 -19.57 1.90 19.62
C VAL A 251 -19.48 3.43 19.70
N LEU A 252 -20.55 4.13 19.31
CA LEU A 252 -20.61 5.59 19.41
C LEU A 252 -20.66 6.04 20.88
N GLY A 253 -19.98 7.13 21.19
CA GLY A 253 -20.05 7.79 22.51
C GLY A 253 -20.95 9.02 22.54
N ASP A 254 -20.95 9.70 23.69
CA ASP A 254 -21.69 10.92 24.03
C ASP A 254 -21.83 11.97 22.90
N TYR A 255 -20.79 12.15 22.07
CA TYR A 255 -20.83 13.13 20.95
C TYR A 255 -22.00 12.89 19.98
N PHE A 256 -22.45 11.64 19.84
CA PHE A 256 -23.50 11.24 18.92
C PHE A 256 -24.89 11.12 19.56
N GLU A 257 -25.14 11.75 20.73
CA GLU A 257 -26.47 11.79 21.36
C GLU A 257 -27.59 12.05 20.32
N PRO A 258 -28.65 11.22 20.27
CA PRO A 258 -29.07 10.21 21.24
C PRO A 258 -28.54 8.78 20.97
N ASN A 259 -27.57 8.60 20.08
CA ASN A 259 -27.05 7.29 19.66
C ASN A 259 -25.85 6.81 20.49
N ASP A 260 -25.60 7.41 21.66
CA ASP A 260 -24.60 6.90 22.61
C ASP A 260 -24.84 5.42 22.95
N GLY A 261 -23.76 4.65 23.07
CA GLY A 261 -23.78 3.22 23.33
C GLY A 261 -24.27 2.34 22.17
N VAL A 262 -24.54 2.91 20.99
CA VAL A 262 -25.00 2.15 19.81
C VAL A 262 -23.80 1.58 19.04
N PRO A 263 -23.74 0.25 18.79
CA PRO A 263 -22.77 -0.33 17.87
C PRO A 263 -22.97 0.22 16.46
N TRP A 264 -21.90 0.77 15.87
CA TRP A 264 -21.94 1.44 14.57
C TRP A 264 -21.20 0.67 13.47
N ALA A 265 -20.17 -0.08 13.84
CA ALA A 265 -19.49 -0.98 12.91
C ALA A 265 -18.93 -2.19 13.66
N SER A 266 -18.80 -3.31 12.98
CA SER A 266 -18.05 -4.46 13.49
C SER A 266 -17.28 -5.16 12.37
N VAL A 267 -16.21 -5.85 12.78
CA VAL A 267 -15.45 -6.77 11.93
C VAL A 267 -15.36 -8.10 12.64
N GLU A 268 -15.50 -9.20 11.90
CA GLU A 268 -15.33 -10.57 12.36
C GLU A 268 -14.41 -11.32 11.38
N ALA A 269 -13.42 -12.05 11.88
CA ALA A 269 -12.48 -12.82 11.09
C ALA A 269 -12.31 -14.24 11.64
N THR A 270 -12.06 -15.20 10.76
CA THR A 270 -11.75 -16.59 11.15
C THR A 270 -10.49 -17.09 10.45
N TYR A 271 -9.81 -18.04 11.09
CA TYR A 271 -8.50 -18.52 10.71
C TYR A 271 -8.47 -20.05 10.71
N ASP A 272 -7.61 -20.63 9.88
CA ASP A 272 -7.27 -22.05 9.96
C ASP A 272 -6.19 -22.31 11.05
N ALA A 273 -5.73 -23.55 11.13
CA ALA A 273 -4.72 -23.96 12.11
C ALA A 273 -3.30 -23.42 11.82
N ASN A 274 -3.05 -22.89 10.62
CA ASN A 274 -1.76 -22.34 10.19
C ASN A 274 -1.73 -20.81 10.31
N GLY A 275 -2.88 -20.17 10.58
CA GLY A 275 -3.02 -18.72 10.70
C GLY A 275 -3.42 -18.02 9.40
N ASN A 276 -3.91 -18.76 8.38
CA ASN A 276 -4.46 -18.12 7.19
C ASN A 276 -5.89 -17.65 7.46
N GLN A 277 -6.22 -16.41 7.08
CA GLN A 277 -7.55 -15.84 7.27
C GLN A 277 -8.56 -16.44 6.27
N LEU A 278 -9.39 -17.36 6.75
CA LEU A 278 -10.45 -18.04 6.00
C LEU A 278 -11.62 -17.12 5.67
N THR A 279 -12.09 -16.34 6.65
CA THR A 279 -13.19 -15.38 6.44
C THR A 279 -12.87 -14.02 7.00
N TYR A 280 -13.44 -12.99 6.39
CA TYR A 280 -13.51 -11.63 6.88
C TYR A 280 -14.91 -11.08 6.61
N ALA A 281 -15.58 -10.58 7.63
CA ALA A 281 -16.89 -9.95 7.54
C ALA A 281 -16.79 -8.56 8.16
N SER A 282 -17.18 -7.52 7.43
CA SER A 282 -17.40 -6.18 7.98
C SER A 282 -18.87 -5.81 7.90
N ARG A 283 -19.38 -5.19 8.98
CA ARG A 283 -20.73 -4.67 9.10
C ARG A 283 -20.70 -3.20 9.46
N ASP A 284 -21.60 -2.43 8.86
CA ASP A 284 -21.87 -1.06 9.26
C ASP A 284 -23.20 -0.94 10.04
N SER A 285 -23.59 0.30 10.33
CA SER A 285 -24.77 0.64 11.13
C SER A 285 -26.10 0.36 10.43
N GLU A 286 -26.08 0.18 9.10
CA GLU A 286 -27.22 -0.31 8.32
C GLU A 286 -27.27 -1.85 8.31
N SER A 287 -26.34 -2.52 9.01
CA SER A 287 -26.11 -3.98 9.02
C SER A 287 -25.70 -4.55 7.67
N ARG A 288 -25.26 -3.71 6.72
CA ARG A 288 -24.79 -4.14 5.41
C ARG A 288 -23.54 -4.97 5.59
N LEU A 289 -23.45 -6.09 4.88
CA LEU A 289 -22.39 -7.08 5.03
C LEU A 289 -21.46 -7.07 3.81
N ASP A 290 -20.24 -6.61 4.02
CA ASP A 290 -19.14 -6.93 3.10
C ASP A 290 -18.42 -8.17 3.63
N PHE A 291 -18.41 -9.24 2.85
CA PHE A 291 -17.88 -10.54 3.24
C PHE A 291 -16.83 -11.03 2.24
N THR A 292 -15.75 -11.61 2.76
CA THR A 292 -14.71 -12.29 2.00
C THR A 292 -14.49 -13.68 2.56
N GLU A 293 -14.53 -14.69 1.70
CA GLU A 293 -14.12 -16.07 2.00
C GLU A 293 -12.88 -16.41 1.16
N ARG A 294 -11.96 -17.18 1.75
CA ARG A 294 -10.71 -17.62 1.11
C ARG A 294 -10.49 -19.10 1.35
N THR A 295 -9.90 -19.75 0.37
CA THR A 295 -9.41 -21.14 0.51
C THR A 295 -7.93 -21.21 0.20
N PHE A 296 -7.24 -22.14 0.86
CA PHE A 296 -5.81 -22.36 0.75
C PHE A 296 -5.54 -23.85 0.46
N ASP A 297 -4.41 -24.15 -0.16
CA ASP A 297 -3.94 -25.53 -0.31
C ASP A 297 -3.11 -26.01 0.90
N ASP A 298 -2.69 -27.28 0.85
CA ASP A 298 -1.86 -27.92 1.89
C ASP A 298 -0.46 -27.26 2.08
N LEU A 299 -0.12 -26.24 1.27
CA LEU A 299 1.13 -25.46 1.33
C LEU A 299 0.86 -23.97 1.67
N ASP A 300 -0.30 -23.66 2.24
CA ASP A 300 -0.74 -22.32 2.66
C ASP A 300 -0.84 -21.30 1.49
N ARG A 301 -1.04 -21.76 0.25
CA ARG A 301 -1.16 -20.90 -0.92
C ARG A 301 -2.62 -20.65 -1.24
N LEU A 302 -2.97 -19.38 -1.45
CA LEU A 302 -4.34 -18.94 -1.75
C LEU A 302 -4.85 -19.59 -3.04
N LEU A 303 -5.87 -20.44 -2.93
CA LEU A 303 -6.55 -21.11 -4.05
C LEU A 303 -7.73 -20.31 -4.59
N SER A 304 -8.52 -19.69 -3.71
CA SER A 304 -9.64 -18.86 -4.14
C SER A 304 -9.92 -17.69 -3.20
N THR A 305 -10.58 -16.66 -3.73
CA THR A 305 -11.20 -15.60 -2.93
C THR A 305 -12.57 -15.29 -3.50
N ALA A 306 -13.62 -15.49 -2.70
CA ALA A 306 -14.96 -15.02 -3.01
C ALA A 306 -15.24 -13.77 -2.17
N ARG A 307 -15.77 -12.72 -2.78
CA ARG A 307 -16.26 -11.51 -2.11
C ARG A 307 -17.74 -11.33 -2.36
N VAL A 308 -18.43 -10.72 -1.40
CA VAL A 308 -19.84 -10.34 -1.44
C VAL A 308 -19.91 -8.92 -0.90
N PHE A 309 -20.48 -8.00 -1.67
CA PHE A 309 -20.74 -6.62 -1.25
C PHE A 309 -22.24 -6.38 -1.14
N ASP A 310 -22.76 -6.12 0.07
CA ASP A 310 -24.21 -5.95 0.27
C ASP A 310 -24.74 -4.63 -0.33
N SER A 311 -23.87 -3.63 -0.51
CA SER A 311 -24.26 -2.32 -1.07
C SER A 311 -24.82 -2.38 -2.50
N ASP A 312 -24.54 -3.45 -3.25
CA ASP A 312 -25.05 -3.65 -4.60
C ASP A 312 -25.28 -5.13 -5.01
N GLY A 313 -25.00 -6.09 -4.12
CA GLY A 313 -25.11 -7.53 -4.40
C GLY A 313 -24.03 -8.06 -5.34
N THR A 314 -22.96 -7.29 -5.58
CA THR A 314 -21.81 -7.72 -6.39
C THR A 314 -21.07 -8.84 -5.68
N ASN A 315 -20.76 -9.89 -6.43
CA ASN A 315 -19.93 -10.97 -5.96
C ASN A 315 -18.73 -11.11 -6.89
N ASP A 316 -17.53 -10.82 -6.40
CA ASP A 316 -16.31 -11.06 -7.16
C ASP A 316 -15.73 -12.41 -6.75
N HIS A 317 -15.20 -13.17 -7.71
CA HIS A 317 -14.59 -14.46 -7.43
C HIS A 317 -13.27 -14.59 -8.18
N SER A 318 -12.22 -14.98 -7.47
CA SER A 318 -10.95 -15.37 -8.09
C SER A 318 -10.54 -16.78 -7.74
N GLU A 319 -9.92 -17.46 -8.70
CA GLU A 319 -9.33 -18.78 -8.53
C GLU A 319 -7.90 -18.79 -9.05
N ALA A 320 -7.01 -19.47 -8.32
CA ALA A 320 -5.60 -19.60 -8.64
C ALA A 320 -5.20 -21.08 -8.69
N THR A 321 -4.34 -21.42 -9.64
CA THR A 321 -3.60 -22.69 -9.59
C THR A 321 -2.12 -22.42 -9.38
N TRP A 322 -1.43 -23.35 -8.73
CA TRP A 322 -0.03 -23.23 -8.35
C TRP A 322 0.76 -24.44 -8.86
N ALA A 323 2.06 -24.25 -9.11
CA ALA A 323 2.96 -25.36 -9.41
C ALA A 323 3.17 -26.24 -8.18
N ASP A 324 3.08 -27.57 -8.30
CA ASP A 324 3.19 -28.50 -7.17
C ASP A 324 4.48 -28.33 -6.33
N ASP A 325 5.55 -27.83 -6.94
CA ASP A 325 6.91 -27.79 -6.40
C ASP A 325 7.40 -26.39 -5.95
N ALA A 326 6.60 -25.33 -6.14
CA ALA A 326 7.07 -23.96 -5.93
C ALA A 326 5.94 -22.97 -5.60
N PRO A 327 6.24 -21.81 -4.97
CA PRO A 327 5.30 -20.69 -4.81
C PRO A 327 5.14 -19.91 -6.14
N ARG A 328 4.84 -20.62 -7.23
CA ARG A 328 4.59 -20.06 -8.58
C ARG A 328 3.12 -20.26 -8.93
N GLN A 329 2.37 -19.17 -9.07
CA GLN A 329 1.03 -19.20 -9.63
C GLN A 329 1.14 -19.53 -11.12
N LEU A 330 0.33 -20.48 -11.61
CA LEU A 330 0.29 -20.91 -13.01
C LEU A 330 -0.87 -20.27 -13.77
N THR A 331 -2.04 -20.22 -13.13
CA THR A 331 -3.22 -19.52 -13.65
C THR A 331 -3.86 -18.66 -12.57
N ASN A 332 -4.54 -17.61 -13.01
CA ASN A 332 -5.47 -16.84 -12.20
C ASN A 332 -6.68 -16.50 -13.06
N SER A 333 -7.88 -16.86 -12.63
CA SER A 333 -9.13 -16.41 -13.25
C SER A 333 -9.89 -15.50 -12.29
N TYR A 334 -10.53 -14.47 -12.84
CA TYR A 334 -11.33 -13.50 -12.12
C TYR A 334 -12.71 -13.40 -12.79
N GLU A 335 -13.76 -13.48 -11.98
CA GLU A 335 -15.16 -13.24 -12.34
C GLU A 335 -15.68 -12.01 -11.58
N ASP A 336 -16.02 -10.94 -12.30
CA ASP A 336 -16.83 -9.83 -11.81
C ASP A 336 -18.29 -10.15 -12.13
N ARG A 337 -19.01 -10.71 -11.14
CA ARG A 337 -20.39 -11.19 -11.38
C ARG A 337 -21.41 -10.04 -11.48
N ARG A 338 -20.96 -8.78 -11.40
CA ARG A 338 -21.76 -7.58 -11.73
C ARG A 338 -21.52 -7.15 -13.17
N ASN A 339 -20.28 -7.23 -13.66
CA ASN A 339 -19.87 -6.80 -14.99
C ASN A 339 -18.88 -7.79 -15.62
N SER A 340 -19.40 -8.77 -16.36
CA SER A 340 -18.60 -9.81 -17.03
C SER A 340 -17.63 -9.29 -18.10
N ALA A 341 -17.67 -8.00 -18.45
CA ALA A 341 -16.64 -7.37 -19.29
C ALA A 341 -15.29 -7.19 -18.55
N ASN A 342 -15.27 -7.38 -17.22
CA ASN A 342 -14.05 -7.43 -16.41
C ASN A 342 -13.56 -8.88 -16.16
N ASP A 343 -14.32 -9.90 -16.60
CA ASP A 343 -13.94 -11.30 -16.40
C ASP A 343 -12.71 -11.65 -17.23
N PHE A 344 -11.67 -12.19 -16.61
CA PHE A 344 -10.47 -12.62 -17.33
C PHE A 344 -9.94 -13.98 -16.86
N THR A 345 -9.27 -14.68 -17.75
CA THR A 345 -8.34 -15.76 -17.39
C THR A 345 -6.93 -15.36 -17.78
N ALA A 346 -6.02 -15.35 -16.81
CA ALA A 346 -4.61 -15.10 -16.97
C ALA A 346 -3.81 -16.41 -16.83
N VAL A 347 -2.96 -16.69 -17.83
CA VAL A 347 -1.98 -17.78 -17.78
C VAL A 347 -0.59 -17.17 -17.62
N ARG A 348 0.15 -17.65 -16.62
CA ARG A 348 1.54 -17.26 -16.35
C ARG A 348 2.47 -18.33 -16.93
N THR A 349 3.33 -17.93 -17.86
CA THR A 349 4.39 -18.78 -18.41
C THR A 349 5.73 -18.26 -17.93
N VAL A 350 6.54 -19.12 -17.30
CA VAL A 350 7.89 -18.78 -16.85
C VAL A 350 8.90 -19.55 -17.71
N ASP A 351 9.86 -18.85 -18.30
CA ASP A 351 10.96 -19.45 -19.07
C ASP A 351 12.33 -19.16 -18.44
N GLY A 352 13.20 -20.17 -18.47
CA GLY A 352 14.56 -20.14 -17.92
C GLY A 352 14.70 -20.38 -16.40
N ASP A 353 15.96 -20.57 -15.98
CA ASP A 353 16.38 -20.45 -14.59
C ASP A 353 16.52 -18.96 -14.21
N PHE A 354 16.53 -18.63 -12.91
CA PHE A 354 16.63 -17.23 -12.45
C PHE A 354 17.91 -16.52 -12.97
N PRO A 355 17.80 -15.30 -13.54
CA PRO A 355 16.60 -14.51 -13.74
C PRO A 355 15.72 -15.03 -14.89
N TRP A 356 14.46 -15.36 -14.57
CA TRP A 356 13.49 -15.89 -15.53
C TRP A 356 12.70 -14.77 -16.22
N LEU A 357 12.16 -15.08 -17.39
CA LEU A 357 11.12 -14.26 -18.02
C LEU A 357 9.75 -14.80 -17.61
N GLU A 358 8.90 -13.96 -17.01
CA GLU A 358 7.49 -14.26 -16.78
C GLU A 358 6.63 -13.54 -17.83
N THR A 359 5.89 -14.29 -18.64
CA THR A 359 4.88 -13.79 -19.56
C THR A 359 3.50 -14.06 -18.98
N ILE A 360 2.72 -13.01 -18.79
CA ILE A 360 1.32 -13.11 -18.37
C ILE A 360 0.45 -12.84 -19.60
N THR A 361 -0.37 -13.83 -19.99
CA THR A 361 -1.38 -13.66 -21.04
C THR A 361 -2.75 -13.71 -20.41
N ALA A 362 -3.41 -12.55 -20.34
CA ALA A 362 -4.81 -12.44 -19.97
C ALA A 362 -5.69 -12.49 -21.22
N THR A 363 -6.88 -13.07 -21.09
CA THR A 363 -7.93 -13.04 -22.13
C THR A 363 -9.24 -12.64 -21.46
N ALA A 364 -9.87 -11.57 -21.96
CA ALA A 364 -11.19 -11.15 -21.51
C ALA A 364 -12.25 -12.15 -21.99
N THR A 365 -13.25 -12.44 -21.14
CA THR A 365 -14.21 -13.51 -21.40
C THR A 365 -15.24 -13.13 -22.48
N ASP A 366 -15.38 -11.85 -22.79
CA ASP A 366 -16.15 -11.33 -23.94
C ASP A 366 -15.36 -11.33 -25.26
N GLY A 367 -14.06 -11.62 -25.23
CA GLY A 367 -13.19 -11.75 -26.40
C GLY A 367 -12.58 -10.44 -26.91
N GLY A 368 -12.43 -9.43 -26.04
CA GLY A 368 -11.59 -8.25 -26.28
C GLY A 368 -10.11 -8.58 -26.48
#